data_AF-A0A7M2RIR1-F1
#
_entry.id   AF-A0A7M2RIR1-F1
#
_cell.length_a   1.000
_cell.length_b   1.000
_cell.length_c   1.000
_cell.angle_alpha   90.00
_cell.angle_beta   90.00
_cell.angle_gamma   90.00
#
_symmetry.space_group_name_H-M   'P 1'
#
loop_
_entity.id
_entity.type
_entity.pdbx_description
1 polymer ?
#
loop_
_entity_poly.entity_id
_entity_poly.type
_entity_poly.pdbx_seq_one_letter_code
_entity_poly.pdbx_strand_id
1 'polypeptide(L)'
;MDQDNRALWKERIQEQASSGMSMAAWCRQNHIKKSTFYYWKKRLHIESREIQPVAPQFAKLELPASPVPSGTTVMMDLFVKDARHIYLACGATDFRKQSAGLAAIVNMQFELDPFINEYVFLFCNRKRNAIKVLRYDSNGFILANKKLLDGMKFQWPKDPSEVKEISYQQVQWLLQGLEIEQKRALHPVKMDAKSTCF
;
A
#
# COMPACT_ATOMS: atom_id res chain seq x y z
N MET A 1 27.08 -22.39 24.79
CA MET A 1 25.92 -23.29 24.88
C MET A 1 25.28 -23.62 23.51
N ASP A 2 25.30 -22.72 22.52
CA ASP A 2 24.70 -23.01 21.19
C ASP A 2 25.65 -23.75 20.21
N GLN A 3 26.97 -23.62 20.37
CA GLN A 3 27.98 -24.26 19.51
C GLN A 3 28.05 -25.79 19.67
N ASP A 4 27.99 -26.32 20.90
CA ASP A 4 28.07 -27.77 21.16
C ASP A 4 26.89 -28.52 20.53
N ASN A 5 25.69 -27.94 20.58
CA ASN A 5 24.53 -28.51 19.91
C ASN A 5 24.69 -28.51 18.38
N ARG A 6 25.28 -27.45 17.79
CA ARG A 6 25.52 -27.42 16.34
C ARG A 6 26.50 -28.49 15.88
N ALA A 7 27.58 -28.71 16.63
CA ALA A 7 28.56 -29.75 16.33
C ALA A 7 27.92 -31.15 16.37
N LEU A 8 27.18 -31.43 17.46
CA LEU A 8 26.45 -32.68 17.64
C LEU A 8 25.47 -32.96 16.48
N TRP A 9 24.76 -31.93 16.00
CA TRP A 9 23.80 -32.10 14.91
C TRP A 9 24.45 -32.20 13.52
N LYS A 10 25.63 -31.62 13.31
CA LYS A 10 26.41 -31.85 12.09
C LYS A 10 26.86 -33.31 11.99
N GLU A 11 27.41 -33.85 13.07
CA GLU A 11 27.83 -35.25 13.16
C GLU A 11 26.65 -36.21 12.90
N ARG A 12 25.52 -36.00 13.58
CA ARG A 12 24.30 -36.83 13.39
C ARG A 12 23.74 -36.79 11.97
N ILE A 13 23.82 -35.65 11.29
CA ILE A 13 23.37 -35.55 9.88
C ILE A 13 24.33 -36.32 8.97
N GLN A 14 25.63 -36.30 9.26
CA GLN A 14 26.63 -37.06 8.53
C GLN A 14 26.50 -38.57 8.77
N GLU A 15 26.25 -39.00 10.02
CA GLU A 15 25.93 -40.39 10.37
C GLU A 15 24.66 -40.88 9.67
N GLN A 16 23.61 -40.05 9.61
CA GLN A 16 22.40 -40.39 8.86
C GLN A 16 22.71 -40.57 7.37
N ALA A 17 23.56 -39.71 6.79
CA ALA A 17 23.95 -39.80 5.38
C ALA A 17 24.84 -41.02 5.07
N SER A 18 25.78 -41.36 5.96
CA SER A 18 26.67 -42.52 5.79
C SER A 18 26.00 -43.86 6.09
N SER A 19 24.95 -43.87 6.91
CA SER A 19 24.20 -45.10 7.24
C SER A 19 23.42 -45.70 6.07
N GLY A 20 23.19 -44.94 4.99
CA GLY A 20 22.34 -45.36 3.86
C GLY A 20 20.85 -45.56 4.22
N MET A 21 20.47 -45.35 5.48
CA MET A 21 19.10 -45.50 5.95
C MET A 21 18.26 -44.26 5.59
N SER A 22 16.95 -44.47 5.39
CA SER A 22 16.03 -43.34 5.28
C SER A 22 16.02 -42.52 6.57
N MET A 23 15.82 -41.20 6.44
CA MET A 23 15.72 -40.28 7.58
C MET A 23 14.74 -40.78 8.66
N ALA A 24 13.62 -41.37 8.24
CA ALA A 24 12.60 -41.89 9.15
C ALA A 24 13.03 -43.18 9.87
N ALA A 25 13.83 -44.03 9.24
CA ALA A 25 14.39 -45.22 9.87
C ALA A 25 15.49 -44.84 10.88
N TRP A 26 16.41 -43.97 10.47
CA TRP A 26 17.51 -43.51 11.31
C TRP A 26 17.02 -42.76 12.56
N CYS A 27 16.01 -41.89 12.42
CA CYS A 27 15.39 -41.20 13.56
C CYS A 27 14.73 -42.17 14.55
N ARG A 28 14.08 -43.24 14.05
CA ARG A 28 13.46 -44.27 14.91
C ARG A 28 14.52 -45.05 15.70
N GLN A 29 15.62 -45.41 15.05
CA GLN A 29 16.71 -46.16 15.67
C GLN A 29 17.48 -45.37 16.72
N ASN A 30 17.66 -44.06 16.51
CA ASN A 30 18.42 -43.19 17.42
C ASN A 30 17.54 -42.45 18.44
N HIS A 31 16.25 -42.82 18.55
CA HIS A 31 15.28 -42.17 19.45
C HIS A 31 15.16 -40.65 19.26
N ILE A 32 15.27 -40.18 18.02
CA ILE A 32 15.18 -38.76 17.66
C ILE A 32 13.82 -38.46 17.02
N LYS A 33 13.16 -37.39 17.46
CA LYS A 33 11.94 -36.90 16.81
C LYS A 33 12.25 -36.39 15.41
N LYS A 34 11.47 -36.82 14.41
CA LYS A 34 11.62 -36.40 13.00
C LYS A 34 11.60 -34.89 12.82
N SER A 35 10.75 -34.19 13.59
CA SER A 35 10.65 -32.73 13.58
C SER A 35 11.95 -32.05 14.02
N THR A 36 12.59 -32.57 15.06
CA THR A 36 13.89 -32.08 15.56
C THR A 36 14.99 -32.30 14.52
N PHE A 37 15.05 -33.48 13.91
CA PHE A 37 16.01 -33.78 12.85
C PHE A 37 15.82 -32.87 11.63
N TYR A 38 14.57 -32.71 11.18
CA TYR A 38 14.24 -31.83 10.05
C TYR A 38 14.59 -30.37 10.34
N TYR A 39 14.27 -29.89 11.54
CA TYR A 39 14.61 -28.54 11.99
C TYR A 39 16.12 -28.29 11.90
N TRP A 40 16.93 -29.18 12.46
CA TRP A 40 18.38 -29.04 12.45
C TRP A 40 19.01 -29.22 11.07
N LYS A 41 18.52 -30.17 10.27
CA LYS A 41 18.96 -30.36 8.88
C LYS A 41 18.68 -29.13 8.02
N LYS A 42 17.48 -28.53 8.16
CA LYS A 42 17.12 -27.29 7.48
C LYS A 42 17.99 -26.12 7.96
N ARG A 43 18.17 -25.97 9.27
CA ARG A 43 18.94 -24.87 9.87
C ARG A 43 20.41 -24.92 9.47
N LEU A 44 21.05 -26.08 9.53
CA LEU A 44 22.46 -26.24 9.14
C LEU A 44 22.65 -26.15 7.62
N HIS A 45 21.66 -26.54 6.81
CA HIS A 45 21.70 -26.31 5.36
C HIS A 45 21.63 -24.82 5.00
N ILE A 46 20.76 -24.06 5.69
CA ILE A 46 20.65 -22.60 5.54
C ILE A 46 21.95 -21.92 5.98
N GLU A 47 22.62 -22.40 7.03
CA GLU A 47 23.91 -21.83 7.48
C GLU A 47 25.08 -22.22 6.57
N SER A 48 25.10 -23.42 5.98
CA SER A 48 26.14 -23.86 5.04
C SER A 48 26.09 -23.14 3.70
N ARG A 49 24.90 -22.65 3.32
CA ARG A 49 24.78 -21.59 2.33
C ARG A 49 25.09 -20.31 3.06
N GLU A 50 26.35 -19.88 3.09
CA GLU A 50 26.64 -18.47 3.34
C GLU A 50 25.90 -17.67 2.26
N ILE A 51 24.66 -17.30 2.53
CA ILE A 51 23.96 -16.29 1.77
C ILE A 51 24.68 -15.01 2.16
N GLN A 52 25.75 -14.70 1.42
CA GLN A 52 26.27 -13.34 1.42
C GLN A 52 25.06 -12.44 1.21
N PRO A 53 24.82 -11.46 2.09
CA PRO A 53 23.73 -10.52 1.88
C PRO A 53 24.08 -9.69 0.65
N VAL A 54 23.72 -10.18 -0.54
CA VAL A 54 23.77 -9.40 -1.76
C VAL A 54 22.68 -8.35 -1.57
N ALA A 55 23.08 -7.12 -1.28
CA ALA A 55 22.15 -6.02 -1.23
C ALA A 55 21.35 -6.04 -2.54
N PRO A 56 20.01 -5.97 -2.49
CA PRO A 56 19.22 -5.88 -3.71
C PRO A 56 19.68 -4.62 -4.45
N GLN A 57 20.40 -4.81 -5.56
CA GLN A 57 20.82 -3.70 -6.41
C GLN A 57 19.68 -3.43 -7.38
N PHE A 58 19.16 -2.20 -7.34
CA PHE A 58 18.29 -1.72 -8.41
C PHE A 58 19.11 -1.66 -9.70
N ALA A 59 18.67 -2.34 -10.76
CA ALA A 59 19.31 -2.23 -12.05
C ALA A 59 19.22 -0.77 -12.53
N LYS A 60 20.37 -0.10 -12.73
CA LYS A 60 20.41 1.24 -13.30
C LYS A 60 20.07 1.13 -14.78
N LEU A 61 18.87 1.56 -15.17
CA LEU A 61 18.49 1.72 -16.56
C LEU A 61 18.82 3.14 -16.99
N GLU A 62 19.77 3.32 -17.91
CA GLU A 62 20.04 4.61 -18.54
C GLU A 62 18.87 4.93 -19.49
N LEU A 63 17.98 5.84 -19.08
CA LEU A 63 16.88 6.31 -19.92
C LEU A 63 17.40 7.37 -20.90
N PRO A 64 16.97 7.36 -22.18
CA PRO A 64 17.27 8.47 -23.08
C PRO A 64 16.67 9.77 -22.50
N ALA A 65 17.42 10.87 -22.58
CA ALA A 65 16.99 12.17 -22.08
C ALA A 65 15.73 12.63 -22.84
N SER A 66 14.57 12.30 -22.28
CA SER A 66 13.29 12.83 -22.75
C SER A 66 13.14 14.25 -22.22
N PRO A 67 12.55 15.20 -22.98
CA PRO A 67 12.27 16.53 -22.46
C PRO A 67 11.36 16.40 -21.24
N VAL A 68 11.95 16.58 -20.05
CA VAL A 68 11.24 16.54 -18.78
C VAL A 68 10.18 17.65 -18.85
N PRO A 69 8.89 17.34 -18.70
CA PRO A 69 7.88 18.39 -18.63
C PRO A 69 8.20 19.24 -17.40
N SER A 70 8.57 20.50 -17.60
CA SER A 70 8.89 21.46 -16.52
C SER A 70 7.67 21.86 -15.67
N GLY A 71 6.51 21.23 -15.87
CA GLY A 71 5.35 21.40 -15.01
C GLY A 71 5.49 20.55 -13.75
N THR A 72 5.27 21.16 -12.59
CA THR A 72 5.10 20.50 -11.28
C THR A 72 3.87 19.57 -11.30
N THR A 73 3.94 18.50 -12.08
CA THR A 73 2.88 17.50 -12.16
C THR A 73 2.94 16.68 -10.90
N VAL A 74 1.95 16.84 -10.03
CA VAL A 74 1.81 15.98 -8.86
C VAL A 74 1.43 14.60 -9.39
N MET A 75 2.31 13.59 -9.32
CA MET A 75 2.06 12.25 -9.91
C MET A 75 0.75 11.59 -9.47
N MET A 76 0.19 11.97 -8.31
CA MET A 76 -1.12 11.51 -7.86
C MET A 76 -2.24 11.85 -8.86
N ASP A 77 -2.05 12.89 -9.66
CA ASP A 77 -2.97 13.39 -10.67
C ASP A 77 -3.30 12.35 -11.74
N LEU A 78 -2.30 11.53 -12.11
CA LEU A 78 -2.45 10.47 -13.10
C LEU A 78 -3.48 9.41 -12.69
N PHE A 79 -3.72 9.24 -11.39
CA PHE A 79 -4.69 8.26 -10.89
C PHE A 79 -6.13 8.78 -10.87
N VAL A 80 -6.31 10.10 -10.98
CA VAL A 80 -7.59 10.78 -10.72
C VAL A 80 -8.13 11.52 -11.95
N LYS A 81 -7.25 11.94 -12.88
CA LYS A 81 -7.58 12.85 -13.98
C LYS A 81 -8.65 12.34 -14.94
N ASP A 82 -8.71 11.04 -15.18
CA ASP A 82 -9.67 10.37 -16.07
C ASP A 82 -10.81 9.68 -15.31
N ALA A 83 -10.89 9.88 -13.99
CA ALA A 83 -12.01 9.40 -13.19
C ALA A 83 -13.28 10.21 -13.50
N ARG A 84 -14.39 9.51 -13.74
CA ARG A 84 -15.70 10.15 -13.93
C ARG A 84 -16.31 10.55 -12.59
N HIS A 85 -16.07 9.74 -11.56
CA HIS A 85 -16.57 9.95 -10.21
C HIS A 85 -15.43 9.80 -9.21
N ILE A 86 -15.28 10.79 -8.34
CA ILE A 86 -14.23 10.82 -7.32
C ILE A 86 -14.91 10.91 -5.96
N TYR A 87 -14.80 9.85 -5.18
CA TYR A 87 -15.38 9.74 -3.86
C TYR A 87 -14.32 9.96 -2.79
N LEU A 88 -14.59 10.85 -1.86
CA LEU A 88 -13.77 11.13 -0.70
C LEU A 88 -14.46 10.57 0.54
N ALA A 89 -13.82 9.60 1.19
CA ALA A 89 -14.24 9.09 2.49
C ALA A 89 -13.92 10.13 3.57
N CYS A 90 -14.94 10.76 4.14
CA CYS A 90 -14.75 11.76 5.18
C CYS A 90 -14.26 11.10 6.49
N GLY A 91 -13.68 11.90 7.39
CA GLY A 91 -13.07 11.42 8.61
C GLY A 91 -11.75 10.66 8.39
N ALA A 92 -11.49 9.65 9.22
CA ALA A 92 -10.21 8.94 9.23
C ALA A 92 -10.38 7.45 8.92
N THR A 93 -9.59 6.95 7.98
CA THR A 93 -9.53 5.54 7.60
C THR A 93 -8.32 4.84 8.21
N ASP A 94 -8.48 3.56 8.55
CA ASP A 94 -7.37 2.71 9.00
C ASP A 94 -6.43 2.36 7.84
N PHE A 95 -5.28 3.03 7.77
CA PHE A 95 -4.29 2.85 6.70
C PHE A 95 -3.50 1.54 6.77
N ARG A 96 -3.72 0.70 7.79
CA ARG A 96 -3.23 -0.68 7.78
C ARG A 96 -3.95 -1.53 6.73
N LYS A 97 -5.17 -1.14 6.36
CA LYS A 97 -5.92 -1.78 5.27
C LYS A 97 -5.27 -1.43 3.92
N GLN A 98 -5.01 -2.46 3.13
CA GLN A 98 -4.57 -2.34 1.75
C GLN A 98 -5.78 -2.41 0.81
N SER A 99 -5.55 -2.65 -0.49
CA SER A 99 -6.59 -2.62 -1.53
C SER A 99 -7.86 -3.39 -1.15
N ALA A 100 -7.76 -4.67 -0.81
CA ALA A 100 -8.91 -5.50 -0.45
C ALA A 100 -9.69 -4.97 0.76
N GLY A 101 -8.98 -4.49 1.80
CA GLY A 101 -9.62 -3.96 3.00
C GLY A 101 -10.27 -2.59 2.78
N LEU A 102 -9.74 -1.78 1.85
CA LEU A 102 -10.33 -0.51 1.45
C LEU A 102 -11.53 -0.72 0.53
N ALA A 103 -11.44 -1.65 -0.43
CA ALA A 103 -12.57 -2.04 -1.27
C ALA A 103 -13.76 -2.57 -0.44
N ALA A 104 -13.48 -3.33 0.62
CA ALA A 104 -14.51 -3.76 1.57
C ALA A 104 -15.19 -2.58 2.28
N ILE A 105 -14.47 -1.52 2.64
CA ILE A 105 -15.07 -0.30 3.20
C ILE A 105 -15.97 0.37 2.17
N VAL A 106 -15.50 0.52 0.93
CA VAL A 106 -16.28 1.12 -0.17
C VAL A 106 -17.61 0.37 -0.36
N ASN A 107 -17.54 -0.95 -0.43
CA ASN A 107 -18.71 -1.79 -0.68
C ASN A 107 -19.66 -1.88 0.52
N MET A 108 -19.14 -2.10 1.72
CA MET A 108 -19.97 -2.41 2.89
C MET A 108 -20.40 -1.17 3.67
N GLN A 109 -19.57 -0.14 3.73
CA GLN A 109 -19.85 1.06 4.53
C GLN A 109 -20.43 2.20 3.69
N PHE A 110 -19.94 2.38 2.47
CA PHE A 110 -20.41 3.45 1.59
C PHE A 110 -21.43 2.97 0.55
N GLU A 111 -21.69 1.65 0.49
CA GLU A 111 -22.64 1.05 -0.45
C GLU A 111 -22.35 1.39 -1.93
N LEU A 112 -21.07 1.60 -2.25
CA LEU A 112 -20.58 1.87 -3.60
C LEU A 112 -19.90 0.64 -4.19
N ASP A 113 -19.88 0.52 -5.52
CA ASP A 113 -19.17 -0.55 -6.19
C ASP A 113 -17.68 -0.17 -6.42
N PRO A 114 -16.72 -0.83 -5.74
CA PRO A 114 -15.30 -0.54 -5.92
C PRO A 114 -14.74 -1.07 -7.26
N PHE A 115 -15.47 -1.90 -8.00
CA PHE A 115 -15.03 -2.53 -9.26
C PHE A 115 -15.36 -1.71 -10.51
N ILE A 116 -15.89 -0.49 -10.36
CA ILE A 116 -16.12 0.43 -11.48
C ILE A 116 -14.82 1.18 -11.80
N ASN A 117 -14.30 1.02 -13.01
CA ASN A 117 -13.01 1.58 -13.46
C ASN A 117 -12.98 3.13 -13.47
N GLU A 118 -14.15 3.74 -13.68
CA GLU A 118 -14.34 5.19 -13.70
C GLU A 118 -14.42 5.81 -12.29
N TYR A 119 -14.50 4.98 -11.25
CA TYR A 119 -14.63 5.41 -9.86
C TYR A 119 -13.27 5.43 -9.18
N VAL A 120 -13.03 6.50 -8.43
CA VAL A 120 -11.80 6.66 -7.64
C VAL A 120 -12.16 7.00 -6.20
N PHE A 121 -11.51 6.32 -5.26
CA PHE A 121 -11.81 6.47 -3.83
C PHE A 121 -10.60 7.01 -3.08
N LEU A 122 -10.81 8.14 -2.39
CA LEU A 122 -9.81 8.85 -1.61
C LEU A 122 -10.04 8.59 -0.12
N PHE A 123 -8.98 8.22 0.58
CA PHE A 123 -8.98 7.98 2.01
C PHE A 123 -7.89 8.80 2.69
N CYS A 124 -8.08 9.15 3.96
CA CYS A 124 -7.10 9.89 4.74
C CYS A 124 -6.83 9.22 6.08
N ASN A 125 -5.57 9.27 6.53
CA ASN A 125 -5.21 8.69 7.81
C ASN A 125 -5.61 9.58 8.98
N ARG A 126 -5.64 9.01 10.20
CA ARG A 126 -5.98 9.74 11.43
C ARG A 126 -5.12 10.99 11.69
N LYS A 127 -3.84 10.96 11.30
CA LYS A 127 -2.92 12.10 11.45
C LYS A 127 -3.11 13.19 10.39
N ARG A 128 -3.95 12.93 9.37
CA ARG A 128 -4.18 13.76 8.19
C ARG A 128 -2.92 14.12 7.40
N ASN A 129 -1.90 13.28 7.47
CA ASN A 129 -0.64 13.49 6.76
C ASN A 129 -0.40 12.44 5.66
N ALA A 130 -1.36 11.56 5.40
CA ALA A 130 -1.29 10.62 4.29
C ALA A 130 -2.65 10.42 3.64
N ILE A 131 -2.67 10.33 2.31
CA ILE A 131 -3.83 9.99 1.50
C ILE A 131 -3.54 8.69 0.75
N LYS A 132 -4.54 7.81 0.68
CA LYS A 132 -4.56 6.67 -0.23
C LYS A 132 -5.62 6.92 -1.31
N VAL A 133 -5.28 6.57 -2.55
CA VAL A 133 -6.19 6.56 -3.69
C VAL A 133 -6.33 5.12 -4.16
N LEU A 134 -7.55 4.60 -4.11
CA LEU A 134 -7.90 3.28 -4.60
C LEU A 134 -8.65 3.40 -5.93
N ARG A 135 -8.24 2.62 -6.91
CA ARG A 135 -8.91 2.52 -8.22
C ARG A 135 -8.87 1.08 -8.72
N TYR A 136 -9.93 0.62 -9.36
CA TYR A 136 -9.93 -0.65 -10.08
C TYR A 136 -9.46 -0.45 -11.52
N ASP A 137 -8.63 -1.36 -12.01
CA ASP A 137 -8.08 -1.37 -13.36
C ASP A 137 -8.29 -2.75 -13.99
N SER A 138 -9.55 -3.10 -14.26
CA SER A 138 -10.02 -4.29 -14.99
C SER A 138 -9.67 -5.68 -14.44
N ASN A 139 -8.43 -5.91 -13.99
CA ASN A 139 -7.93 -7.18 -13.45
C ASN A 139 -7.38 -7.04 -12.02
N GLY A 140 -7.37 -5.83 -11.46
CA GLY A 140 -6.78 -5.60 -10.16
C GLY A 140 -7.04 -4.20 -9.62
N PHE A 141 -6.70 -4.02 -8.35
CA PHE A 141 -6.74 -2.72 -7.70
C PHE A 141 -5.37 -2.05 -7.73
N ILE A 142 -5.35 -0.79 -8.13
CA ILE A 142 -4.19 0.08 -7.99
C ILE A 142 -4.37 0.93 -6.73
N LEU A 143 -3.32 0.99 -5.91
CA LEU A 143 -3.31 1.75 -4.66
C LEU A 143 -2.12 2.71 -4.66
N ALA A 144 -2.41 4.01 -4.84
CA ALA A 144 -1.41 5.06 -4.68
C ALA A 144 -1.45 5.60 -3.25
N ASN A 145 -0.29 5.92 -2.68
CA ASN A 145 -0.16 6.48 -1.34
C ASN A 145 0.74 7.72 -1.39
N LYS A 146 0.21 8.86 -0.94
CA LYS A 146 0.99 10.09 -0.76
C LYS A 146 1.07 10.41 0.72
N LYS A 147 2.28 10.38 1.25
CA LYS A 147 2.59 10.82 2.62
C LYS A 147 3.26 12.20 2.57
N LEU A 148 2.72 13.14 3.32
CA LEU A 148 3.32 14.46 3.51
C LEU A 148 4.53 14.37 4.45
N LEU A 149 5.44 15.32 4.29
CA LEU A 149 6.57 15.53 5.20
C LEU A 149 6.10 16.10 6.54
N ASP A 150 7.00 16.10 7.51
CA ASP A 150 6.69 16.50 8.88
C ASP A 150 6.15 17.93 8.97
N GLY A 151 5.21 18.15 9.90
CA GLY A 151 4.53 19.43 10.09
C GLY A 151 3.36 19.70 9.12
N MET A 152 3.27 18.99 7.99
CA MET A 152 2.21 19.20 7.00
C MET A 152 0.99 18.31 7.23
N LYS A 153 -0.20 18.85 6.93
CA LYS A 153 -1.48 18.14 7.03
C LYS A 153 -2.42 18.53 5.89
N PHE A 154 -3.24 17.59 5.45
CA PHE A 154 -4.36 17.83 4.55
C PHE A 154 -5.55 18.45 5.30
N GLN A 155 -6.26 19.35 4.62
CA GLN A 155 -7.53 19.90 5.09
C GLN A 155 -8.68 18.93 4.77
N TRP A 156 -8.71 17.82 5.52
CA TRP A 156 -9.65 16.73 5.28
C TRP A 156 -10.99 16.94 6.01
N PRO A 157 -12.14 16.70 5.35
CA PRO A 157 -13.47 16.71 5.99
C PRO A 157 -13.55 15.74 7.16
N LYS A 158 -14.23 16.12 8.25
CA LYS A 158 -14.11 15.41 9.54
C LYS A 158 -15.20 14.39 9.82
N ASP A 159 -16.33 14.42 9.12
CA ASP A 159 -17.47 13.54 9.40
C ASP A 159 -17.14 12.08 9.03
N PRO A 160 -16.96 11.14 9.98
CA PRO A 160 -16.49 9.79 9.66
C PRO A 160 -17.51 8.90 8.95
N SER A 161 -18.80 9.26 8.99
CA SER A 161 -19.90 8.51 8.37
C SER A 161 -20.19 8.93 6.94
N GLU A 162 -19.61 10.04 6.49
CA GLU A 162 -19.94 10.65 5.21
C GLU A 162 -18.97 10.21 4.10
N VAL A 163 -19.50 9.99 2.90
CA VAL A 163 -18.72 9.96 1.67
C VAL A 163 -19.18 11.12 0.79
N LYS A 164 -18.23 11.90 0.27
CA LYS A 164 -18.52 13.02 -0.62
C LYS A 164 -18.03 12.72 -2.02
N GLU A 165 -18.88 12.93 -3.00
CA GLU A 165 -18.41 13.06 -4.37
C GLU A 165 -17.79 14.45 -4.56
N ILE A 166 -16.57 14.51 -5.07
CA ILE A 166 -15.81 15.75 -5.27
C ILE A 166 -15.35 15.87 -6.71
N SER A 167 -15.15 17.10 -7.16
CA SER A 167 -14.57 17.39 -8.46
C SER A 167 -13.05 17.19 -8.46
N TYR A 168 -12.49 16.99 -9.65
CA TYR A 168 -11.05 16.96 -9.87
C TYR A 168 -10.35 18.24 -9.33
N GLN A 169 -10.96 19.42 -9.51
CA GLN A 169 -10.43 20.68 -8.98
C GLN A 169 -10.32 20.66 -7.44
N GLN A 170 -11.28 20.07 -6.75
CA GLN A 170 -11.24 19.92 -5.29
C GLN A 170 -10.14 18.96 -4.84
N VAL A 171 -9.83 17.92 -5.64
CA VAL A 171 -8.64 17.07 -5.40
C VAL A 171 -7.36 17.88 -5.55
N GLN A 172 -7.25 18.73 -6.56
CA GLN A 172 -6.08 19.59 -6.75
C GLN A 172 -5.88 20.54 -5.55
N TRP A 173 -6.96 21.19 -5.09
CA TRP A 173 -6.94 22.01 -3.88
C TRP A 173 -6.44 21.23 -2.67
N LEU A 174 -6.98 20.02 -2.46
CA LEU A 174 -6.56 19.15 -1.37
C LEU A 174 -5.06 18.80 -1.45
N LEU A 175 -4.57 18.47 -2.64
CA LEU A 175 -3.15 18.15 -2.88
C LEU A 175 -2.22 19.36 -2.68
N GLN A 176 -2.75 20.58 -2.78
CA GLN A 176 -2.09 21.85 -2.47
C GLN A 176 -2.24 22.28 -1.00
N GLY A 177 -3.01 21.54 -0.20
CA GLY A 177 -3.24 21.82 1.23
C GLY A 177 -4.42 22.75 1.52
N LEU A 178 -5.27 23.03 0.54
CA LEU A 178 -6.49 23.83 0.67
C LEU A 178 -7.68 22.95 1.07
N GLU A 179 -8.74 23.59 1.62
CA GLU A 179 -10.02 22.92 1.88
C GLU A 179 -10.73 22.53 0.58
N ILE A 180 -11.46 21.40 0.58
CA ILE A 180 -12.26 21.01 -0.60
C ILE A 180 -13.48 21.92 -0.82
N GLU A 181 -13.95 22.58 0.23
CA GLU A 181 -15.05 23.54 0.19
C GLU A 181 -14.48 24.94 0.42
N GLN A 182 -14.61 25.81 -0.59
CA GLN A 182 -14.04 27.15 -0.54
C GLN A 182 -15.10 28.15 -0.07
N LYS A 183 -15.27 28.29 1.25
CA LYS A 183 -16.31 29.15 1.86
C LYS A 183 -16.23 30.63 1.46
N ARG A 184 -15.05 31.09 1.04
CA ARG A 184 -14.79 32.48 0.64
C ARG A 184 -14.66 32.67 -0.87
N ALA A 185 -14.82 31.61 -1.66
CA ALA A 185 -14.77 31.74 -3.12
C ALA A 185 -15.95 32.59 -3.60
N LEU A 186 -15.73 33.36 -4.66
CA LEU A 186 -16.80 34.11 -5.31
C LEU A 186 -17.87 33.13 -5.82
N HIS A 187 -19.13 33.52 -5.70
CA HIS A 187 -20.25 32.73 -6.22
C HIS A 187 -20.82 33.46 -7.43
N PRO A 188 -21.15 32.74 -8.52
CA PRO A 188 -21.79 33.36 -9.67
C PRO A 188 -23.12 33.98 -9.24
N VAL A 189 -23.26 35.28 -9.46
CA VAL A 189 -24.51 35.99 -9.22
C VAL A 189 -25.46 35.62 -10.36
N LYS A 190 -26.64 35.08 -10.04
CA LYS A 190 -27.71 34.93 -11.03
C LYS A 190 -28.20 36.33 -11.39
N MET A 191 -27.88 36.78 -12.59
CA MET A 191 -28.45 37.99 -13.16
C MET A 191 -29.91 37.72 -13.47
N ASP A 192 -30.83 38.40 -12.79
CA ASP A 192 -32.23 38.47 -13.22
C ASP A 192 -32.53 39.86 -13.81
N ALA A 193 -33.61 39.98 -14.60
CA ALA A 193 -34.01 41.24 -15.24
C ALA A 193 -34.41 42.35 -14.24
N LYS A 194 -34.46 42.05 -12.94
CA LYS A 194 -34.68 43.02 -11.86
C LYS A 194 -33.36 43.44 -11.17
N SER A 195 -32.29 42.69 -11.40
CA SER A 195 -30.93 42.90 -10.87
C SER A 195 -30.07 43.78 -11.78
N THR A 196 -30.59 44.16 -12.94
CA THR A 196 -29.98 45.18 -13.80
C THR A 196 -30.12 46.54 -13.14
N CYS A 197 -29.09 46.96 -12.41
CA CYS A 197 -28.83 48.36 -12.13
C CYS A 197 -28.46 49.04 -13.46
N PHE A 198 -29.45 49.64 -14.12
CA PHE A 198 -29.26 50.74 -15.07
C PHE A 198 -29.95 51.97 -14.50
#